data_AF-A0AAE9WA77-F1
#
_entry.id   AF-A0AAE9WA77-F1
#
_cell.length_a   1.000
_cell.length_b   1.000
_cell.length_c   1.000
_cell.angle_alpha   90.00
_cell.angle_beta   90.00
_cell.angle_gamma   90.00
#
_symmetry.space_group_name_H-M   'P 1'
#
loop_
_entity.id
_entity.type
_entity.pdbx_description
1 polymer ?
#
loop_
_entity_poly.entity_id
_entity_poly.type
_entity_poly.pdbx_seq_one_letter_code
_entity_poly.pdbx_strand_id
1 'polypeptide(L)'
;MGEESQMQGENLLAHDEYLYTNEYGIPPPRQENVTELSRYLNDLRNALNEKNYFFQRHELEQSLERIALRNREMNVQNEEYERTVIHFTNNMRALEQLRAIESRLNHYRNEEETNNSQPPQWFVNFLNDPNGGFLSLKQGVGSLRQEVGSLRQEVGSIRQEVVLMEQRQNLRFDGIDQKLNKQEYRYYRLHNIQMRSLGKSIDIVPYLNGQLPDIDLPRIYSIEDIERLTKDQCTRYLNGYGIRFGPNETIKLKERIRDAVGLHSVTDAEFRFSAFY
;
A
#
# COMPACT_ATOMS: atom_id res chain seq x y z
N MET A 1 -8.58 -0.94 82.68
CA MET A 1 -7.86 -1.59 81.55
C MET A 1 -8.52 -2.93 81.30
N GLY A 2 -9.06 -3.12 80.09
CA GLY A 2 -9.74 -4.35 79.69
C GLY A 2 -10.88 -4.03 78.72
N GLU A 3 -10.54 -3.57 77.53
CA GLU A 3 -11.47 -3.30 76.44
C GLU A 3 -11.93 -4.61 75.79
N GLU A 4 -13.23 -4.89 75.85
CA GLU A 4 -13.88 -5.96 75.07
C GLU A 4 -14.11 -5.46 73.64
N SER A 5 -13.33 -5.98 72.70
CA SER A 5 -13.52 -5.76 71.27
C SER A 5 -14.72 -6.55 70.75
N GLN A 6 -15.84 -5.86 70.58
CA GLN A 6 -16.92 -6.25 69.68
C GLN A 6 -16.43 -6.10 68.23
N MET A 7 -15.91 -7.18 67.64
CA MET A 7 -15.75 -7.28 66.19
C MET A 7 -17.12 -7.56 65.59
N GLN A 8 -17.71 -6.50 65.04
CA GLN A 8 -18.86 -6.54 64.15
C GLN A 8 -18.58 -7.54 63.03
N GLY A 9 -19.48 -8.52 62.87
CA GLY A 9 -19.60 -9.27 61.62
C GLY A 9 -20.07 -8.32 60.54
N GLU A 10 -19.13 -7.69 59.85
CA GLU A 10 -19.41 -6.91 58.66
C GLU A 10 -19.95 -7.86 57.58
N ASN A 11 -21.16 -7.52 57.13
CA ASN A 11 -21.87 -8.09 55.99
C ASN A 11 -20.96 -8.24 54.75
N LEU A 12 -20.42 -9.44 54.53
CA LEU A 12 -19.82 -9.84 53.25
C LEU A 12 -20.85 -10.09 52.14
N LEU A 13 -22.16 -10.09 52.46
CA LEU A 13 -23.24 -10.42 51.51
C LEU A 13 -23.69 -9.26 50.61
N ALA A 14 -23.18 -8.04 50.82
CA ALA A 14 -23.62 -6.85 50.08
C ALA A 14 -22.67 -6.41 48.95
N HIS A 15 -21.66 -7.22 48.59
CA HIS A 15 -20.69 -6.88 47.52
C HIS A 15 -20.77 -7.78 46.27
N ASP A 16 -21.58 -8.84 46.28
CA ASP A 16 -21.70 -9.78 45.16
C ASP A 16 -22.80 -9.43 44.13
N GLU A 17 -23.62 -8.41 44.38
CA GLU A 17 -24.75 -8.07 43.52
C GLU A 17 -24.34 -7.56 42.12
N TYR A 18 -23.06 -7.18 41.95
CA TYR A 18 -22.50 -6.74 40.67
C TYR A 18 -21.64 -7.81 39.97
N LEU A 19 -21.33 -8.94 40.63
CA LEU A 19 -20.32 -9.88 40.15
C LEU A 19 -20.75 -10.59 38.85
N TYR A 20 -22.05 -10.86 38.71
CA TYR A 20 -22.61 -11.60 37.57
C TYR A 20 -23.37 -10.70 36.58
N THR A 21 -23.36 -9.39 36.80
CA THR A 21 -23.97 -8.40 35.93
C THR A 21 -23.11 -8.22 34.68
N ASN A 22 -23.69 -8.39 33.50
CA ASN A 22 -22.99 -8.29 32.23
C ASN A 22 -23.84 -7.58 31.17
N GLU A 23 -23.18 -6.89 30.24
CA GLU A 23 -23.83 -6.16 29.14
C GLU A 23 -24.39 -7.07 28.03
N TYR A 24 -24.19 -8.38 28.13
CA TYR A 24 -24.55 -9.39 27.13
C TYR A 24 -25.89 -10.08 27.44
N GLY A 25 -26.55 -9.71 28.54
CA GLY A 25 -27.83 -10.29 28.96
C GLY A 25 -27.73 -11.76 29.38
N ILE A 26 -26.53 -12.24 29.71
CA ILE A 26 -26.32 -13.62 30.14
C ILE A 26 -26.85 -13.77 31.56
N PRO A 27 -27.75 -14.73 31.83
CA PRO A 27 -28.32 -14.88 33.15
C PRO A 27 -27.26 -15.35 34.15
N PRO A 28 -27.26 -14.83 35.39
CA PRO A 28 -26.29 -15.21 36.40
C PRO A 28 -26.36 -16.71 36.74
N PRO A 29 -25.31 -17.27 37.35
CA PRO A 29 -25.32 -18.65 37.83
C PRO A 29 -26.49 -18.88 38.79
N ARG A 30 -27.24 -19.98 38.62
CA ARG A 30 -28.36 -20.29 39.51
C ARG A 30 -27.90 -20.82 40.88
N GLN A 31 -26.69 -21.36 40.93
CA GLN A 31 -26.06 -21.95 42.10
C GLN A 31 -24.55 -21.75 42.01
N GLU A 32 -23.89 -21.58 43.15
CA GLU A 32 -22.42 -21.50 43.24
C GLU A 32 -21.80 -22.90 43.21
N ASN A 33 -21.96 -23.58 42.08
CA ASN A 33 -21.34 -24.86 41.82
C ASN A 33 -20.55 -24.82 40.51
N VAL A 34 -19.61 -25.74 40.38
CA VAL A 34 -18.67 -25.79 39.25
C VAL A 34 -19.41 -25.84 37.91
N THR A 35 -20.55 -26.54 37.84
CA THR A 35 -21.33 -26.70 36.60
C THR A 35 -21.95 -25.39 36.15
N GLU A 36 -22.66 -24.68 37.02
CA GLU A 36 -23.32 -23.41 36.70
C GLU A 36 -22.31 -22.28 36.45
N LEU A 37 -21.22 -22.23 37.22
CA LEU A 37 -20.13 -21.27 37.00
C LEU A 37 -19.40 -21.53 35.67
N SER A 38 -19.16 -22.79 35.30
CA SER A 38 -18.56 -23.15 34.02
C SER A 38 -19.46 -22.83 32.84
N ARG A 39 -20.78 -23.05 32.97
CA ARG A 39 -21.79 -22.64 31.97
C ARG A 39 -21.74 -21.12 31.77
N TYR A 40 -21.88 -20.36 32.85
CA TYR A 40 -21.88 -18.90 32.81
C TYR A 40 -20.60 -18.33 32.18
N LEU A 41 -19.44 -18.86 32.56
CA LEU A 41 -18.15 -18.42 32.02
C LEU A 41 -18.01 -18.73 30.53
N ASN A 42 -18.47 -19.90 30.08
CA ASN A 42 -18.47 -20.24 28.65
C ASN A 42 -19.43 -19.37 27.85
N ASP A 43 -20.65 -19.14 28.34
CA ASP A 43 -21.63 -18.26 27.70
C ASP A 43 -21.06 -16.83 27.58
N LEU A 44 -20.43 -16.32 28.65
CA LEU A 44 -19.83 -14.98 28.67
C LEU A 44 -18.66 -14.88 27.69
N ARG A 45 -17.80 -15.90 27.64
CA ARG A 45 -16.69 -15.96 26.70
C ARG A 45 -17.19 -16.01 25.25
N ASN A 46 -18.26 -16.77 24.97
CA ASN A 46 -18.84 -16.85 23.65
C ASN A 46 -19.43 -15.49 23.22
N ALA A 47 -20.21 -14.84 24.09
CA ALA A 47 -20.77 -13.52 23.79
C ALA A 47 -19.70 -12.44 23.57
N LEU A 48 -18.61 -12.47 24.37
CA LEU A 48 -17.47 -11.59 24.18
C LEU A 48 -16.78 -11.82 22.82
N ASN A 49 -16.58 -13.10 22.46
CA ASN A 49 -15.99 -13.48 21.18
C ASN A 49 -16.87 -13.06 20.00
N GLU A 50 -18.19 -13.25 20.10
CA GLU A 50 -19.14 -12.82 19.07
C GLU A 50 -19.12 -11.30 18.90
N LYS A 51 -19.17 -10.52 19.98
CA LYS A 51 -19.08 -9.05 19.90
C LYS A 51 -17.78 -8.59 19.26
N ASN A 52 -16.65 -9.21 19.62
CA ASN A 52 -15.36 -8.93 19.00
C ASN A 52 -15.34 -9.28 17.51
N TYR A 53 -15.94 -10.42 17.13
CA TYR A 53 -16.07 -10.83 15.74
C TYR A 53 -16.92 -9.85 14.93
N PHE A 54 -18.08 -9.43 15.46
CA PHE A 54 -18.94 -8.43 14.80
C PHE A 54 -18.23 -7.09 14.62
N PHE A 55 -17.51 -6.63 15.64
CA PHE A 55 -16.74 -5.39 15.57
C PHE A 55 -15.65 -5.47 14.48
N GLN A 56 -14.85 -6.55 14.48
CA GLN A 56 -13.80 -6.75 13.48
C GLN A 56 -14.38 -6.88 12.06
N ARG A 57 -15.49 -7.59 11.90
CA ARG A 57 -16.19 -7.72 10.63
C ARG A 57 -16.67 -6.37 10.12
N HIS A 58 -17.29 -5.55 10.97
CA HIS A 58 -17.76 -4.23 10.59
C HIS A 58 -16.61 -3.29 10.19
N GLU A 59 -15.49 -3.30 10.93
CA GLU A 59 -14.29 -2.55 10.55
C GLU A 59 -13.73 -2.98 9.18
N LEU A 60 -13.73 -4.30 8.92
CA LEU A 60 -13.32 -4.82 7.62
C LEU A 60 -14.26 -4.37 6.50
N GLU A 61 -15.57 -4.46 6.69
CA GLU A 61 -16.58 -3.99 5.73
C GLU A 61 -16.39 -2.50 5.40
N GLN A 62 -16.21 -1.64 6.41
CA GLN A 62 -15.92 -0.22 6.19
C GLN A 62 -14.59 0.02 5.47
N SER A 63 -13.55 -0.76 5.79
CA SER A 63 -12.26 -0.65 5.11
C SER A 63 -12.35 -1.00 3.63
N LEU A 64 -13.12 -2.04 3.28
CA LEU A 64 -13.36 -2.46 1.90
C LEU A 64 -14.15 -1.41 1.12
N GLU A 65 -15.17 -0.80 1.74
CA GLU A 65 -15.93 0.27 1.13
C GLU A 65 -15.07 1.49 0.81
N ARG A 66 -14.18 1.89 1.75
CA ARG A 66 -13.21 2.98 1.51
C ARG A 66 -12.25 2.67 0.35
N ILE A 67 -11.79 1.42 0.23
CA ILE A 67 -10.94 0.98 -0.88
C ILE A 67 -11.71 1.03 -2.20
N ALA A 68 -12.96 0.56 -2.23
CA ALA A 68 -13.80 0.57 -3.41
C ALA A 68 -14.07 2.01 -3.90
N LEU A 69 -14.34 2.95 -2.99
CA LEU A 69 -14.52 4.36 -3.33
C LEU A 69 -13.24 4.96 -3.92
N ARG A 70 -12.08 4.73 -3.29
CA ARG A 70 -10.79 5.20 -3.82
C ARG A 70 -10.49 4.63 -5.22
N ASN A 71 -10.81 3.36 -5.46
CA ASN A 71 -10.64 2.76 -6.79
C ASN A 71 -11.56 3.40 -7.83
N ARG A 72 -12.80 3.75 -7.48
CA ARG A 72 -13.69 4.52 -8.37
C ARG A 72 -13.14 5.90 -8.70
N GLU A 73 -12.61 6.62 -7.71
CA GLU A 73 -11.97 7.92 -7.92
C GLU A 73 -10.76 7.83 -8.86
N MET A 74 -9.90 6.82 -8.68
CA MET A 74 -8.76 6.59 -9.57
C MET A 74 -9.19 6.27 -11.00
N ASN A 75 -10.26 5.50 -11.19
CA ASN A 75 -10.79 5.20 -12.52
C ASN A 75 -11.29 6.47 -13.23
N VAL A 76 -11.98 7.36 -12.52
CA VAL A 76 -12.45 8.64 -13.09
C VAL A 76 -11.25 9.51 -13.53
N GLN A 77 -10.19 9.58 -12.73
CA GLN A 77 -8.97 10.30 -13.11
C GLN A 77 -8.28 9.68 -14.33
N ASN A 78 -8.32 8.35 -14.45
CA ASN A 78 -7.74 7.65 -15.59
C ASN A 78 -8.54 7.91 -16.89
N GLU A 79 -9.88 7.92 -16.81
CA GLU A 79 -10.74 8.30 -17.94
C GLU A 79 -10.52 9.75 -18.39
N GLU A 80 -10.31 10.68 -17.45
CA GLU A 80 -10.00 12.08 -17.75
C GLU A 80 -8.64 12.23 -18.45
N TYR A 81 -7.64 11.48 -17.99
CA TYR A 81 -6.33 11.41 -18.64
C TYR A 81 -6.44 10.87 -20.08
N GLU A 82 -7.17 9.77 -20.29
CA GLU A 82 -7.39 9.19 -21.62
C GLU A 82 -8.06 10.18 -22.57
N ARG A 83 -9.07 10.94 -22.11
CA ARG A 83 -9.72 12.00 -22.90
C ARG A 83 -8.73 13.08 -23.32
N THR A 84 -7.87 13.54 -22.41
CA THR A 84 -6.84 14.55 -22.72
C THR A 84 -5.84 14.02 -23.76
N VAL A 85 -5.41 12.76 -23.64
CA VAL A 85 -4.49 12.12 -24.60
C VAL A 85 -5.13 12.00 -26.00
N ILE A 86 -6.40 11.60 -26.08
CA ILE A 86 -7.12 11.51 -27.36
C ILE A 86 -7.23 12.90 -28.02
N HIS A 87 -7.60 13.92 -27.26
CA HIS A 87 -7.69 15.29 -27.76
C HIS A 87 -6.35 15.80 -28.30
N PHE A 88 -5.27 15.57 -27.56
CA PHE A 88 -3.92 15.93 -27.99
C PHE A 88 -3.50 15.23 -29.29
N THR A 89 -3.80 13.93 -29.40
CA THR A 89 -3.48 13.12 -30.59
C THR A 89 -4.19 13.63 -31.84
N ASN A 90 -5.47 14.04 -31.71
CA ASN A 90 -6.23 14.60 -32.83
C ASN A 90 -5.66 15.93 -33.31
N ASN A 91 -5.25 16.81 -32.38
CA ASN A 91 -4.63 18.09 -32.72
C ASN A 91 -3.28 17.91 -33.43
N MET A 92 -2.46 16.96 -32.97
CA MET A 92 -1.19 16.62 -33.64
C MET A 92 -1.41 16.15 -35.08
N ARG A 93 -2.41 15.29 -35.31
CA ARG A 93 -2.77 14.84 -36.66
C ARG A 93 -3.22 15.99 -37.56
N ALA A 94 -4.00 16.93 -37.03
CA ALA A 94 -4.42 18.12 -37.79
C ALA A 94 -3.22 19.00 -38.20
N LEU A 95 -2.25 19.19 -37.32
CA LEU A 95 -1.02 19.94 -37.62
C LEU A 95 -0.16 19.25 -38.70
N GLU A 96 -0.06 17.92 -38.67
CA GLU A 96 0.63 17.15 -39.71
C GLU A 96 -0.04 17.31 -41.08
N GLN A 97 -1.38 17.29 -41.12
CA GLN A 97 -2.14 17.54 -42.33
C GLN A 97 -1.89 18.94 -42.89
N LEU A 98 -1.90 19.97 -42.04
CA LEU A 98 -1.58 21.34 -42.46
C LEU A 98 -0.18 21.45 -43.05
N ARG A 99 0.83 20.82 -42.42
CA ARG A 99 2.21 20.81 -42.94
C ARG A 99 2.30 20.10 -44.29
N ALA A 100 1.55 19.01 -44.49
CA ALA A 100 1.51 18.31 -45.77
C ALA A 100 0.88 19.18 -46.87
N ILE A 101 -0.20 19.91 -46.56
CA ILE A 101 -0.83 20.86 -47.48
C ILE A 101 0.15 21.99 -47.83
N GLU A 102 0.83 22.57 -46.84
CA GLU A 102 1.82 23.63 -47.05
C GLU A 102 2.98 23.15 -47.94
N SER A 103 3.47 21.93 -47.71
CA SER A 103 4.54 21.33 -48.53
C SER A 103 4.10 21.15 -49.99
N ARG A 104 2.86 20.71 -50.22
CA ARG A 104 2.28 20.62 -51.57
C ARG A 104 2.12 21.99 -52.23
N LEU A 105 1.67 22.99 -51.48
CA LEU A 105 1.50 24.35 -51.98
C LEU A 105 2.86 24.95 -52.38
N ASN A 106 3.90 24.70 -51.60
CA ASN A 106 5.28 25.11 -51.93
C ASN A 106 5.79 24.44 -53.21
N HIS A 107 5.48 23.15 -53.39
CA HIS A 107 5.86 22.42 -54.61
C HIS A 107 5.24 23.03 -55.87
N TYR A 108 3.92 23.27 -55.87
CA TYR A 108 3.25 23.91 -57.01
C TYR A 108 3.75 25.33 -57.29
N ARG A 109 4.04 26.11 -56.24
CA ARG A 109 4.63 27.44 -56.37
C ARG A 109 5.98 27.40 -57.11
N ASN A 110 6.84 26.45 -56.74
CA ASN A 110 8.15 26.30 -57.37
C ASN A 110 8.03 25.79 -58.82
N GLU A 111 7.05 24.92 -59.12
CA GLU A 111 6.78 24.48 -60.50
C GLU A 111 6.27 25.61 -61.38
N GLU A 112 5.38 26.47 -60.87
CA GLU A 112 4.91 27.68 -61.57
C GLU A 112 6.04 28.68 -61.85
N GLU A 113 7.01 28.83 -60.93
CA GLU A 113 8.20 29.67 -61.15
C GLU A 113 9.11 29.15 -62.28
N THR A 114 9.06 27.86 -62.61
CA THR A 114 9.90 27.23 -63.65
C THR A 114 9.29 27.18 -65.05
N ASN A 115 7.97 27.40 -65.20
CA ASN A 115 7.26 27.36 -66.48
C ASN A 115 6.72 28.74 -66.90
N ASN A 116 7.63 29.54 -67.47
CA ASN A 116 7.44 30.61 -68.46
C ASN A 116 6.21 31.56 -68.39
N SER A 117 6.53 32.85 -68.23
CA SER A 117 5.86 34.04 -68.78
C SER A 117 4.39 34.31 -68.36
N GLN A 118 4.29 34.98 -67.22
CA GLN A 118 3.13 35.64 -66.60
C GLN A 118 2.22 34.77 -65.73
N PRO A 119 2.06 35.15 -64.44
CA PRO A 119 1.13 34.49 -63.55
C PRO A 119 -0.32 34.64 -64.04
N PRO A 120 -1.20 33.65 -63.76
CA PRO A 120 -2.64 33.78 -63.99
C PRO A 120 -3.22 35.06 -63.40
N GLN A 121 -4.18 35.69 -64.09
CA GLN A 121 -4.72 36.99 -63.69
C GLN A 121 -5.35 37.01 -62.30
N TRP A 122 -5.92 35.89 -61.84
CA TRP A 122 -6.44 35.80 -60.46
C TRP A 122 -5.31 35.92 -59.41
N PHE A 123 -4.10 35.45 -59.72
CA PHE A 123 -2.93 35.53 -58.84
C PHE A 123 -2.34 36.94 -58.84
N VAL A 124 -2.26 37.59 -60.00
CA VAL A 124 -1.87 39.01 -60.11
C VAL A 124 -2.86 39.89 -59.34
N ASN A 125 -4.16 39.64 -59.46
CA ASN A 125 -5.19 40.35 -58.71
C ASN A 125 -5.12 40.06 -57.20
N PHE A 126 -4.77 38.84 -56.80
CA PHE A 126 -4.58 38.47 -55.39
C PHE A 126 -3.38 39.19 -54.74
N LEU A 127 -2.28 39.38 -55.48
CA LEU A 127 -1.10 40.12 -55.01
C LEU A 127 -1.28 41.64 -55.06
N ASN A 128 -2.03 42.14 -56.05
CA ASN A 128 -2.28 43.56 -56.24
C ASN A 128 -3.50 44.07 -55.47
N ASP A 129 -4.31 43.20 -54.85
CA ASP A 129 -5.39 43.59 -53.96
C ASP A 129 -4.79 44.30 -52.73
N PRO A 130 -4.93 45.63 -52.61
CA PRO A 130 -4.35 46.40 -51.52
C PRO A 130 -4.98 46.06 -50.16
N ASN A 131 -6.12 45.35 -50.16
CA ASN A 131 -6.99 45.18 -49.00
C ASN A 131 -7.16 43.73 -48.52
N GLY A 132 -6.60 42.70 -49.18
CA GLY A 132 -7.14 41.35 -48.98
C GLY A 132 -6.11 40.23 -48.85
N GLY A 133 -5.61 39.74 -49.98
CA GLY A 133 -5.07 38.38 -50.05
C GLY A 133 -3.78 38.13 -49.27
N PHE A 134 -2.69 38.75 -49.71
CA PHE A 134 -1.35 38.44 -49.20
C PHE A 134 -1.10 38.97 -47.77
N LEU A 135 -1.62 40.15 -47.45
CA LEU A 135 -1.50 40.72 -46.10
C LEU A 135 -2.30 39.91 -45.07
N SER A 136 -3.51 39.46 -45.41
CA SER A 136 -4.31 38.58 -44.56
C SER A 136 -3.63 37.23 -44.34
N LEU A 137 -3.06 36.63 -45.40
CA LEU A 137 -2.32 35.37 -45.27
C LEU A 137 -1.06 35.54 -44.39
N LYS A 138 -0.30 36.62 -44.56
CA LYS A 138 0.87 36.92 -43.74
C LYS A 138 0.50 37.14 -42.27
N GLN A 139 -0.62 37.80 -41.99
CA GLN A 139 -1.16 37.95 -40.64
C GLN A 139 -1.62 36.59 -40.07
N GLY A 140 -2.31 35.78 -40.86
CA GLY A 140 -2.73 34.43 -40.47
C GLY A 140 -1.56 33.52 -40.12
N VAL A 141 -0.49 33.53 -40.93
CA VAL A 141 0.75 32.80 -40.65
C VAL A 141 1.44 33.34 -39.39
N GLY A 142 1.41 34.67 -39.17
CA GLY A 142 1.89 35.30 -37.94
C GLY A 142 1.15 34.81 -36.69
N SER A 143 -0.19 34.75 -36.73
CA SER A 143 -1.03 34.21 -35.66
C SER A 143 -0.74 32.73 -35.41
N LEU A 144 -0.73 31.92 -36.48
CA LEU A 144 -0.45 30.48 -36.38
C LEU A 144 0.92 30.21 -35.77
N ARG A 145 1.93 31.01 -36.12
CA ARG A 145 3.27 30.88 -35.54
C ARG A 145 3.28 31.18 -34.05
N GLN A 146 2.49 32.15 -33.59
CA GLN A 146 2.33 32.44 -32.16
C GLN A 146 1.62 31.29 -31.45
N GLU A 147 0.52 30.80 -32.02
CA GLU A 147 -0.22 29.65 -31.48
C GLU A 147 0.64 28.38 -31.37
N VAL A 148 1.42 28.06 -32.41
CA VAL A 148 2.38 26.94 -32.38
C VAL A 148 3.48 27.17 -31.33
N GLY A 149 3.89 28.42 -31.13
CA GLY A 149 4.82 28.81 -30.07
C GLY A 149 4.25 28.50 -28.68
N SER A 150 3.01 28.93 -28.42
CA SER A 150 2.30 28.66 -27.17
C SER A 150 2.07 27.18 -26.94
N LEU A 151 1.59 26.45 -27.95
CA LEU A 151 1.41 24.99 -27.89
C LEU A 151 2.71 24.26 -27.55
N ARG A 152 3.84 24.70 -28.12
CA ARG A 152 5.14 24.10 -27.83
C ARG A 152 5.54 24.30 -26.36
N GLN A 153 5.21 25.45 -25.78
CA GLN A 153 5.43 25.71 -24.36
C GLN A 153 4.54 24.84 -23.49
N GLU A 154 3.24 24.75 -23.81
CA GLU A 154 2.29 23.88 -23.10
C GLU A 154 2.70 22.41 -23.13
N VAL A 155 3.10 21.89 -24.30
CA VAL A 155 3.63 20.52 -24.43
C VAL A 155 4.91 20.33 -23.62
N GLY A 156 5.77 21.35 -23.53
CA GLY A 156 6.93 21.36 -22.67
C GLY A 156 6.56 21.20 -21.19
N SER A 157 5.57 21.95 -20.73
CA SER A 157 5.05 21.89 -19.35
C SER A 157 4.40 20.53 -19.05
N ILE A 158 3.54 20.02 -19.94
CA ILE A 158 2.90 18.70 -19.79
C ILE A 158 3.94 17.60 -19.67
N ARG A 159 5.01 17.62 -20.49
CA ARG A 159 6.09 16.63 -20.40
C ARG A 159 6.76 16.64 -19.03
N GLN A 160 7.01 17.82 -18.46
CA GLN A 160 7.60 17.93 -17.13
C GLN A 160 6.65 17.38 -16.06
N GLU A 161 5.35 17.67 -16.17
CA GLU A 161 4.33 17.17 -15.25
C GLU A 161 4.20 15.64 -15.29
N VAL A 162 4.23 15.03 -16.48
CA VAL A 162 4.22 13.57 -16.65
C VAL A 162 5.44 12.93 -15.98
N VAL A 163 6.64 13.46 -16.19
CA VAL A 163 7.86 12.95 -15.54
C VAL A 163 7.75 13.03 -14.01
N LEU A 164 7.23 14.13 -13.48
CA LEU A 164 7.01 14.28 -12.04
C LEU A 164 5.94 13.31 -11.51
N MET A 165 4.90 13.06 -12.29
CA MET A 165 3.86 12.09 -11.96
C MET A 165 4.41 10.67 -11.91
N GLU A 166 5.21 10.27 -12.89
CA GLU A 166 5.89 8.96 -12.92
C GLU A 166 6.79 8.78 -11.69
N GLN A 167 7.59 9.79 -11.34
CA GLN A 167 8.42 9.76 -10.12
C GLN A 167 7.58 9.59 -8.85
N ARG A 168 6.47 10.32 -8.73
CA ARG A 168 5.55 10.19 -7.59
C ARG A 168 4.89 8.82 -7.54
N GLN A 169 4.51 8.24 -8.68
CA GLN A 169 3.93 6.91 -8.75
C GLN A 169 4.94 5.85 -8.32
N ASN A 170 6.17 5.90 -8.82
CA ASN A 170 7.23 4.96 -8.43
C ASN A 170 7.48 4.98 -6.91
N LEU A 171 7.59 6.18 -6.31
CA LEU A 171 7.73 6.31 -4.86
C LEU A 171 6.53 5.74 -4.08
N ARG A 172 5.31 5.86 -4.62
CA ARG A 172 4.11 5.28 -4.02
C ARG A 172 4.14 3.76 -4.10
N PHE A 173 4.56 3.19 -5.24
CA PHE A 173 4.67 1.74 -5.41
C PHE A 173 5.72 1.15 -4.46
N ASP A 174 6.91 1.73 -4.37
CA ASP A 174 7.94 1.30 -3.41
C ASP A 174 7.42 1.30 -1.96
N GLY A 175 6.65 2.34 -1.61
CA GLY A 175 6.03 2.45 -0.29
C GLY A 175 4.91 1.44 -0.04
N ILE A 176 4.21 0.98 -1.09
CA ILE A 176 3.19 -0.08 -1.01
C ILE A 176 3.88 -1.43 -0.81
N ASP A 177 4.91 -1.74 -1.59
CA ASP A 177 5.64 -3.01 -1.50
C ASP A 177 6.26 -3.20 -0.12
N GLN A 178 6.88 -2.16 0.45
CA GLN A 178 7.41 -2.21 1.82
C GLN A 178 6.31 -2.50 2.86
N LYS A 179 5.11 -1.95 2.68
CA LYS A 179 3.97 -2.20 3.58
C LYS A 179 3.45 -3.62 3.44
N LEU A 180 3.34 -4.12 2.20
CA LEU A 180 2.90 -5.48 1.91
C LEU A 180 3.89 -6.50 2.50
N ASN A 181 5.19 -6.33 2.28
CA ASN A 181 6.22 -7.22 2.85
C ASN A 181 6.17 -7.26 4.38
N LYS A 182 5.97 -6.10 5.03
CA LYS A 182 5.82 -6.04 6.49
C LYS A 182 4.53 -6.72 6.97
N GLN A 183 3.45 -6.62 6.20
CA GLN A 183 2.20 -7.30 6.50
C GLN A 183 2.33 -8.82 6.32
N GLU A 184 3.01 -9.27 5.27
CA GLU A 184 3.30 -10.68 5.01
C GLU A 184 4.16 -11.28 6.13
N TYR A 185 5.25 -10.62 6.53
CA TYR A 185 6.05 -11.01 7.69
C TYR A 185 5.19 -11.19 8.95
N ARG A 186 4.30 -10.23 9.24
CA ARG A 186 3.38 -10.32 10.40
C ARG A 186 2.42 -11.49 10.27
N TYR A 187 1.89 -11.72 9.08
CA TYR A 187 1.00 -12.84 8.79
C TYR A 187 1.69 -14.17 9.08
N TYR A 188 2.87 -14.43 8.52
CA TYR A 188 3.61 -15.67 8.77
C TYR A 188 3.98 -15.84 10.23
N ARG A 189 4.43 -14.77 10.91
CA ARG A 189 4.71 -14.81 12.35
C ARG A 189 3.47 -15.19 13.17
N LEU A 190 2.31 -14.57 12.91
CA LEU A 190 1.06 -14.88 13.61
C LEU A 190 0.55 -16.29 13.28
N HIS A 191 0.65 -16.68 12.02
CA HIS A 191 0.32 -18.02 11.56
C HIS A 191 1.15 -19.06 12.31
N ASN A 192 2.46 -18.86 12.41
CA ASN A 192 3.36 -19.74 13.14
C ASN A 192 3.03 -19.84 14.63
N ILE A 193 2.68 -18.72 15.28
CA ILE A 193 2.22 -18.73 16.68
C ILE A 193 0.98 -19.63 16.83
N GLN A 194 0.02 -19.52 15.91
CA GLN A 194 -1.17 -20.37 15.90
C GLN A 194 -0.84 -21.83 15.60
N MET A 195 0.07 -22.10 14.66
CA MET A 195 0.47 -23.47 14.33
C MET A 195 1.18 -24.14 15.51
N ARG A 196 2.04 -23.42 16.23
CA ARG A 196 2.67 -23.92 17.47
C ARG A 196 1.68 -24.19 18.58
N SER A 197 0.67 -23.34 18.78
CA SER A 197 -0.35 -23.59 19.81
C SER A 197 -1.21 -24.83 19.51
N LEU A 198 -1.31 -25.21 18.23
CA LEU A 198 -1.94 -26.45 17.77
C LEU A 198 -0.98 -27.65 17.73
N GLY A 199 0.27 -27.51 18.17
CA GLY A 199 1.28 -28.57 18.14
C GLY A 199 1.74 -28.95 16.73
N LYS A 200 1.55 -28.07 15.74
CA LYS A 200 1.96 -28.29 14.34
C LYS A 200 3.32 -27.66 14.07
N SER A 201 3.96 -28.12 12.99
CA SER A 201 5.16 -27.47 12.44
C SER A 201 4.83 -26.05 11.96
N ILE A 202 5.81 -25.15 12.06
CA ILE A 202 5.72 -23.79 11.54
C ILE A 202 6.22 -23.73 10.09
N ASP A 203 5.88 -22.64 9.42
CA ASP A 203 6.39 -22.28 8.11
C ASP A 203 7.57 -21.30 8.21
N ILE A 204 8.31 -21.15 7.12
CA ILE A 204 9.44 -20.21 7.05
C ILE A 204 8.91 -18.78 6.99
N VAL A 205 9.42 -17.92 7.86
CA VAL A 205 9.04 -16.50 7.87
C VAL A 205 9.95 -15.72 6.90
N PRO A 206 9.40 -15.05 5.88
CA PRO A 206 10.17 -14.21 4.96
C PRO A 206 10.73 -12.97 5.67
N TYR A 207 11.78 -12.38 5.09
CA TYR A 207 12.36 -11.13 5.55
C TYR A 207 11.43 -9.93 5.30
N LEU A 208 11.74 -8.79 5.93
CA LEU A 208 10.92 -7.57 5.80
C LEU A 208 10.92 -6.98 4.39
N ASN A 209 11.82 -7.43 3.52
CA ASN A 209 11.86 -7.09 2.10
C ASN A 209 11.08 -8.08 1.21
N GLY A 210 10.35 -9.03 1.81
CA GLY A 210 9.55 -10.04 1.10
C GLY A 210 10.35 -11.23 0.57
N GLN A 211 11.68 -11.21 0.67
CA GLN A 211 12.52 -12.32 0.23
C GLN A 211 12.52 -13.43 1.28
N LEU A 212 12.64 -14.68 0.84
CA LEU A 212 12.92 -15.80 1.73
C LEU A 212 14.35 -15.68 2.28
N PRO A 213 14.61 -16.27 3.46
CA PRO A 213 15.98 -16.39 3.97
C PRO A 213 16.94 -16.99 2.95
N ASP A 214 18.19 -16.53 2.97
CA ASP A 214 19.22 -16.96 2.03
C ASP A 214 19.34 -18.49 1.98
N ILE A 215 19.61 -19.03 0.80
CA ILE A 215 19.58 -20.49 0.57
C ILE A 215 20.64 -21.26 1.38
N ASP A 216 21.70 -20.57 1.79
CA ASP A 216 22.79 -21.11 2.62
C ASP A 216 22.48 -21.06 4.12
N LEU A 217 21.39 -20.40 4.53
CA LEU A 217 20.96 -20.36 5.93
C LEU A 217 20.12 -21.61 6.29
N PRO A 218 20.38 -22.24 7.46
CA PRO A 218 19.56 -23.34 7.95
C PRO A 218 18.13 -22.89 8.20
N ARG A 219 17.16 -23.58 7.60
CA ARG A 219 15.73 -23.31 7.79
C ARG A 219 15.33 -23.55 9.25
N ILE A 220 14.46 -22.69 9.78
CA ILE A 220 14.02 -22.72 11.18
C ILE A 220 12.59 -23.28 11.22
N TYR A 221 12.44 -24.49 11.76
CA TYR A 221 11.16 -25.13 12.01
C TYR A 221 10.89 -25.36 13.50
N SER A 222 11.95 -25.37 14.33
CA SER A 222 11.84 -25.55 15.77
C SER A 222 12.85 -24.70 16.54
N ILE A 223 12.78 -24.76 17.87
CA ILE A 223 13.70 -24.01 18.73
C ILE A 223 15.11 -24.63 18.73
N GLU A 224 15.20 -25.94 18.52
CA GLU A 224 16.47 -26.67 18.37
C GLU A 224 17.21 -26.25 17.11
N ASP A 225 16.50 -25.89 16.04
CA ASP A 225 17.11 -25.33 14.83
C ASP A 225 17.80 -24.00 15.15
N ILE A 226 17.15 -23.13 15.93
CA ILE A 226 17.72 -21.86 16.39
C ILE A 226 18.94 -22.10 17.28
N GLU A 227 18.90 -23.11 18.16
CA GLU A 227 20.00 -23.43 19.05
C GLU A 227 21.28 -23.81 18.30
N ARG A 228 21.14 -24.46 17.14
CA ARG A 228 22.24 -24.88 16.27
C ARG A 228 22.80 -23.76 15.38
N LEU A 229 22.15 -22.60 15.32
CA LEU A 229 22.64 -21.49 14.52
C LEU A 229 23.96 -20.95 15.08
N THR A 230 24.87 -20.61 14.17
CA THR A 230 26.07 -19.83 14.48
C THR A 230 25.72 -18.36 14.71
N LYS A 231 26.64 -17.62 15.34
CA LYS A 231 26.45 -16.18 15.59
C LYS A 231 26.22 -15.40 14.29
N ASP A 232 26.99 -15.70 13.24
CA ASP A 232 26.86 -15.07 11.92
C ASP A 232 25.49 -15.31 11.30
N GLN A 233 25.03 -16.57 11.32
CA GLN A 233 23.69 -16.93 10.82
C GLN A 233 22.60 -16.20 11.60
N CYS A 234 22.70 -16.12 12.93
CA CYS A 234 21.75 -15.36 13.74
C CYS A 234 21.72 -13.87 13.35
N THR A 235 22.89 -13.27 13.17
CA THR A 235 23.03 -11.87 12.73
C THR A 235 22.39 -11.64 11.37
N ARG A 236 22.58 -12.56 10.40
CA ARG A 236 21.94 -12.47 9.07
C ARG A 236 20.43 -12.55 9.15
N TYR A 237 19.89 -13.50 9.92
CA TYR A 237 18.44 -13.58 10.19
C TYR A 237 17.88 -12.29 10.79
N LEU A 238 18.51 -11.78 11.85
CA LEU A 238 18.05 -10.57 12.53
C LEU A 238 18.12 -9.33 11.62
N ASN A 239 19.15 -9.23 10.79
CA ASN A 239 19.26 -8.16 9.79
C ASN A 239 18.13 -8.23 8.76
N GLY A 240 17.83 -9.43 8.23
CA GLY A 240 16.71 -9.62 7.31
C GLY A 240 15.33 -9.30 7.94
N TYR A 241 15.18 -9.56 9.24
CA TYR A 241 14.00 -9.14 10.00
C TYR A 241 14.03 -7.69 10.49
N GLY A 242 15.08 -6.93 10.19
CA GLY A 242 15.23 -5.53 10.63
C GLY A 242 15.29 -5.35 12.15
N ILE A 243 15.74 -6.37 12.88
CA ILE A 243 15.84 -6.38 14.35
C ILE A 243 17.23 -5.93 14.77
N ARG A 244 17.30 -4.88 15.59
CA ARG A 244 18.58 -4.35 16.11
C ARG A 244 19.12 -5.24 17.23
N PHE A 245 20.44 -5.37 17.30
CA PHE A 245 21.15 -6.11 18.33
C PHE A 245 22.53 -5.51 18.64
N GLY A 246 23.04 -5.75 19.84
CA GLY A 246 24.40 -5.36 20.23
C GLY A 246 25.47 -6.35 19.75
N PRO A 247 26.71 -5.90 19.48
CA PRO A 247 27.78 -6.76 18.93
C PRO A 247 28.24 -7.88 19.89
N ASN A 248 28.04 -7.69 21.19
CA ASN A 248 28.46 -8.63 22.24
C ASN A 248 27.30 -9.52 22.73
N GLU A 249 26.11 -9.40 22.14
CA GLU A 249 25.01 -10.26 22.50
C GLU A 249 25.23 -11.69 21.97
N THR A 250 24.88 -12.67 22.80
CA THR A 250 24.95 -14.10 22.44
C THR A 250 23.55 -14.69 22.49
N ILE A 251 23.09 -15.11 23.67
CA ILE A 251 21.79 -15.74 23.92
C ILE A 251 20.63 -14.88 23.41
N LYS A 252 20.68 -13.56 23.64
CA LYS A 252 19.64 -12.62 23.20
C LYS A 252 19.41 -12.61 21.68
N LEU A 253 20.41 -12.98 20.87
CA LEU A 253 20.21 -13.09 19.42
C LEU A 253 19.23 -14.22 19.09
N LYS A 254 19.43 -15.39 19.71
CA LYS A 254 18.58 -16.57 19.52
C LYS A 254 17.16 -16.33 20.04
N GLU A 255 17.02 -15.70 21.20
CA GLU A 255 15.71 -15.32 21.76
C GLU A 255 14.93 -14.39 20.82
N ARG A 256 15.58 -13.38 20.23
CA ARG A 256 14.92 -12.49 19.28
C ARG A 256 14.52 -13.18 17.98
N ILE A 257 15.31 -14.14 17.50
CA ILE A 257 14.94 -14.94 16.32
C ILE A 257 13.72 -15.79 16.65
N ARG A 258 13.71 -16.49 17.78
CA ARG A 258 12.54 -17.26 18.26
C ARG A 258 11.28 -16.39 18.23
N ASP A 259 11.39 -15.17 18.76
CA ASP A 259 10.26 -14.25 18.83
C ASP A 259 9.86 -13.72 17.42
N ALA A 260 10.83 -13.54 16.52
CA ALA A 260 10.59 -13.09 15.15
C ALA A 260 9.87 -14.14 14.30
N VAL A 261 10.25 -15.42 14.44
CA VAL A 261 9.68 -16.51 13.66
C VAL A 261 8.36 -17.05 14.21
N GLY A 262 7.91 -16.56 15.37
CA GLY A 262 6.62 -16.93 15.95
C GLY A 262 6.63 -18.19 16.81
N LEU A 263 7.79 -18.60 17.33
CA LEU A 263 7.91 -19.72 18.28
C LEU A 263 7.59 -19.23 19.71
N HIS A 264 6.30 -19.18 20.06
CA HIS A 264 5.80 -18.60 21.33
C HIS A 264 5.05 -19.60 22.21
N SER A 265 5.20 -20.92 22.02
CA SER A 265 4.61 -21.85 22.97
C SER A 265 5.26 -21.67 24.36
N VAL A 266 4.60 -22.15 25.41
CA VAL A 266 5.17 -22.14 26.77
C VAL A 266 6.52 -22.88 26.80
N THR A 267 6.61 -24.02 26.09
CA THR A 267 7.86 -24.79 25.98
C THR A 267 8.95 -24.01 25.24
N ASP A 268 8.59 -23.24 24.22
CA ASP A 268 9.53 -22.40 23.46
C ASP A 268 10.05 -21.23 24.32
N ALA A 269 9.19 -20.67 25.16
CA ALA A 269 9.52 -19.58 26.06
C ALA A 269 10.48 -20.01 27.20
N GLU A 270 10.30 -21.24 27.70
CA GLU A 270 11.11 -21.81 28.80
C GLU A 270 12.45 -22.38 28.34
N PHE A 271 12.64 -22.59 27.02
CA PHE A 271 13.89 -23.12 26.47
C PHE A 271 15.08 -22.21 26.77
N ARG A 272 16.18 -22.79 27.26
CA ARG A 272 17.42 -22.07 27.60
C ARG A 272 18.47 -22.28 26.51
N PHE A 273 18.68 -21.26 25.69
CA PHE A 273 19.71 -21.29 24.65
C PHE A 273 21.13 -21.28 25.22
N SER A 274 22.06 -21.98 24.58
CA SER A 274 23.48 -21.85 24.86
C SER A 274 24.04 -20.54 24.27
N ALA A 275 25.07 -20.00 24.93
CA ALA A 275 25.91 -18.99 24.30
C ALA A 275 26.67 -19.61 23.10
N PHE A 276 27.10 -18.75 22.17
CA PHE A 276 27.99 -19.16 21.09
C PHE A 276 29.36 -19.51 21.66
N TYR A 277 29.93 -20.61 21.20
CA TYR A 277 31.30 -21.04 21.51
C TYR A 277 32.30 -20.43 20.53
#